data_AF-A0A2D0B2A7-F1
#
_entry.id   AF-A0A2D0B2A7-F1
#
_cell.length_a   1.000
_cell.length_b   1.000
_cell.length_c   1.000
_cell.angle_alpha   90.00
_cell.angle_beta   90.00
_cell.angle_gamma   90.00
#
_symmetry.space_group_name_H-M   'P 1'
#
loop_
_entity.id
_entity.type
_entity.pdbx_description
1 polymer ?
#
loop_
_entity_poly.entity_id
_entity_poly.type
_entity_poly.pdbx_seq_one_letter_code
_entity_poly.pdbx_strand_id
1 'polypeptide(L)'
;MKAGSAIPLWVVALLAALCLAVLAWTTFGFVVPFKHETGQAVLDTYFAGYDESAVFHMQKLLDENETATRLLRAMYFGPELIFPALLTALLFLVFVKLGPVGSWFGRSLHPLVAKAIYLLPFIYGIADYGENISSLIAFGNGASTGLATYLLPWMTRLKFASLAVCFIVAARLVIARWLSPGED
;
A
#
# COMPACT_ATOMS: atom_id res chain seq x y z
N MET A 1 -10.81 22.53 -17.59
CA MET A 1 -11.59 21.79 -16.57
C MET A 1 -10.95 22.02 -15.20
N LYS A 2 -11.57 22.81 -14.30
CA LYS A 2 -11.10 23.06 -12.92
C LYS A 2 -11.46 21.88 -11.98
N ALA A 3 -11.10 20.65 -12.34
CA ALA A 3 -11.52 19.47 -11.57
C ALA A 3 -10.79 19.34 -10.21
N GLY A 4 -9.56 19.87 -10.09
CA GLY A 4 -8.76 19.77 -8.86
C GLY A 4 -9.16 20.74 -7.74
N SER A 5 -9.87 21.84 -8.05
CA SER A 5 -10.23 22.87 -7.06
C SER A 5 -11.48 22.56 -6.23
N ALA A 6 -12.21 21.48 -6.56
CA ALA A 6 -13.47 21.13 -5.91
C ALA A 6 -13.30 20.18 -4.71
N ILE A 7 -12.14 19.50 -4.56
CA ILE A 7 -11.92 18.58 -3.43
C ILE A 7 -11.48 19.38 -2.20
N PRO A 8 -12.29 19.45 -1.13
CA PRO A 8 -11.94 20.18 0.06
C PRO A 8 -10.70 19.58 0.72
N LEU A 9 -9.78 20.44 1.19
CA LEU A 9 -8.56 19.98 1.86
C LEU A 9 -8.86 19.14 3.11
N TRP A 10 -9.94 19.45 3.83
CA TRP A 10 -10.36 18.70 5.01
C TRP A 10 -10.71 17.24 4.69
N VAL A 11 -11.20 16.92 3.48
CA VAL A 11 -11.48 15.53 3.08
C VAL A 11 -10.18 14.75 2.94
N VAL A 12 -9.16 15.34 2.30
CA VAL A 12 -7.83 14.73 2.16
C VAL A 12 -7.18 14.57 3.54
N ALA A 13 -7.28 15.59 4.40
CA ALA A 13 -6.75 15.54 5.76
C ALA A 13 -7.44 14.48 6.63
N LEU A 14 -8.77 14.38 6.53
CA LEU A 14 -9.55 13.36 7.23
C LEU A 14 -9.15 11.95 6.76
N LEU A 15 -9.03 11.75 5.45
CA LEU A 15 -8.63 10.46 4.90
C LEU A 15 -7.19 10.08 5.30
N ALA A 16 -6.28 11.05 5.33
CA ALA A 16 -4.94 10.86 5.87
C ALA A 16 -4.96 10.49 7.35
N ALA A 17 -5.78 11.16 8.16
CA ALA A 17 -5.95 10.83 9.57
C ALA A 17 -6.53 9.42 9.77
N LEU A 18 -7.49 9.00 8.94
CA LEU A 18 -8.01 7.64 8.95
C LEU A 18 -6.94 6.61 8.56
N CYS A 19 -6.13 6.88 7.53
CA CYS A 19 -4.99 6.02 7.18
C CYS A 19 -4.04 5.88 8.36
N LEU A 20 -3.68 6.98 9.04
CA LEU A 20 -2.81 6.95 10.21
C LEU A 20 -3.43 6.18 11.38
N ALA A 21 -4.74 6.34 11.61
CA ALA A 21 -5.45 5.61 12.67
C ALA A 21 -5.45 4.10 12.40
N VAL A 22 -5.73 3.68 11.16
CA VAL A 22 -5.70 2.26 10.80
C VAL A 22 -4.27 1.72 10.80
N LEU A 23 -3.28 2.48 10.35
CA LEU A 23 -1.86 2.09 10.46
C LEU A 23 -1.43 1.92 11.91
N ALA A 24 -1.87 2.81 12.81
CA ALA A 24 -1.63 2.68 14.24
C ALA A 24 -2.32 1.43 14.80
N TRP A 25 -3.54 1.13 14.35
CA TRP A 25 -4.25 -0.09 14.72
C TRP A 25 -3.52 -1.36 14.23
N THR A 26 -3.07 -1.42 12.97
CA THR A 26 -2.19 -2.51 12.48
C THR A 26 -0.95 -2.65 13.37
N THR A 27 -0.26 -1.54 13.59
CA THR A 27 1.07 -1.55 14.24
C THR A 27 0.96 -1.97 15.71
N PHE A 28 0.14 -1.28 16.49
CA PHE A 28 0.04 -1.50 17.93
C PHE A 28 -0.90 -2.65 18.28
N GLY A 29 -1.90 -2.93 17.45
CA GLY A 29 -2.85 -4.01 17.66
C GLY A 29 -2.33 -5.38 17.24
N PHE A 30 -1.43 -5.45 16.25
CA PHE A 30 -1.02 -6.73 15.66
C PHE A 30 0.48 -6.87 15.45
N VAL A 31 1.16 -5.93 14.77
CA VAL A 31 2.58 -6.09 14.42
C VAL A 31 3.48 -6.14 15.66
N VAL A 32 3.26 -5.23 16.62
CA VAL A 32 4.02 -5.20 17.87
C VAL A 32 3.74 -6.46 18.73
N PRO A 33 2.48 -6.84 18.99
CA PRO A 33 2.17 -8.11 19.66
C PRO A 33 2.75 -9.33 18.96
N PHE A 34 2.63 -9.43 17.63
CA PHE A 34 3.18 -10.55 16.87
C PHE A 34 4.69 -10.67 17.07
N LYS A 35 5.42 -9.55 17.01
CA LYS A 35 6.86 -9.53 17.27
C LYS A 35 7.20 -9.90 18.71
N HIS A 36 6.37 -9.50 19.67
CA HIS A 36 6.55 -9.88 21.07
C HIS A 36 6.39 -11.39 21.28
N GLU A 37 5.38 -12.00 20.66
CA GLU A 37 5.08 -13.43 20.78
C GLU A 37 6.08 -14.33 20.04
N THR A 38 6.59 -13.88 18.90
CA THR A 38 7.35 -14.72 17.96
C THR A 38 8.83 -14.39 17.89
N GLY A 39 9.24 -13.22 18.39
CA GLY A 39 10.57 -12.65 18.20
C GLY A 39 10.87 -12.22 16.75
N GLN A 40 9.94 -12.42 15.81
CA GLN A 40 10.11 -12.12 14.39
C GLN A 40 9.17 -11.01 13.93
N ALA A 41 9.56 -10.31 12.87
CA ALA A 41 8.69 -9.32 12.23
C ALA A 41 7.72 -10.01 11.26
N VAL A 42 6.53 -9.46 11.11
CA VAL A 42 5.57 -9.90 10.08
C VAL A 42 6.14 -9.58 8.70
N LEU A 43 5.92 -10.46 7.72
CA LEU A 43 6.46 -10.32 6.36
C LEU A 43 6.06 -8.99 5.70
N ASP A 44 4.86 -8.48 6.00
CA ASP A 44 4.32 -7.20 5.56
C ASP A 44 5.24 -6.00 5.85
N THR A 45 6.11 -6.12 6.86
CA THR A 45 7.05 -5.05 7.28
C THR A 45 8.37 -5.04 6.50
N TYR A 46 8.60 -6.02 5.63
CA TYR A 46 9.84 -6.17 4.88
C TYR A 46 9.80 -5.29 3.62
N PHE A 47 10.10 -4.00 3.78
CA PHE A 47 10.07 -3.01 2.68
C PHE A 47 10.99 -3.33 1.50
N ALA A 48 12.11 -4.03 1.75
CA ALA A 48 13.03 -4.47 0.68
C ALA A 48 12.51 -5.72 -0.07
N GLY A 49 11.35 -6.24 0.32
CA GLY A 49 10.85 -7.53 -0.09
C GLY A 49 11.58 -8.69 0.61
N TYR A 50 11.17 -9.89 0.23
CA TYR A 50 11.73 -11.15 0.69
C TYR A 50 11.67 -12.17 -0.45
N ASP A 51 12.03 -13.42 -0.16
CA ASP A 51 11.94 -14.56 -1.07
C ASP A 51 11.05 -15.67 -0.49
N GLU A 52 10.87 -16.74 -1.25
CA GLU A 52 10.05 -17.89 -0.85
C GLU A 52 10.57 -18.54 0.44
N SER A 53 11.89 -18.50 0.70
CA SER A 53 12.48 -19.10 1.90
C SER A 53 11.98 -18.42 3.18
N ALA A 54 11.82 -17.10 3.15
CA ALA A 54 11.23 -16.34 4.25
C ALA A 54 9.75 -16.71 4.47
N VAL A 55 9.02 -17.01 3.40
CA VAL A 55 7.63 -17.45 3.48
C VAL A 55 7.52 -18.84 4.12
N PHE A 56 8.38 -19.79 3.73
CA PHE A 56 8.44 -21.11 4.36
C PHE A 56 8.83 -21.03 5.84
N HIS A 57 9.76 -20.14 6.18
CA HIS A 57 10.13 -19.91 7.58
C HIS A 57 8.95 -19.38 8.40
N MET A 58 8.20 -18.42 7.84
CA MET A 58 6.99 -17.88 8.47
C MET A 58 5.90 -18.94 8.59
N GLN A 59 5.67 -19.77 7.57
CA GLN A 59 4.72 -20.90 7.62
C GLN A 59 5.02 -21.82 8.80
N LYS A 60 6.27 -22.27 8.93
CA LYS A 60 6.67 -23.15 10.03
C LYS A 60 6.44 -22.49 11.40
N LEU A 61 6.77 -21.21 11.53
CA LEU A 61 6.57 -20.46 12.77
C LEU A 61 5.08 -20.37 13.15
N LEU A 62 4.21 -20.19 12.16
CA LEU A 62 2.76 -20.10 12.36
C LEU A 62 2.13 -21.47 12.68
N ASP A 63 2.64 -22.55 12.08
CA ASP A 63 2.23 -23.92 12.41
C ASP A 63 2.57 -24.30 13.86
N GLU A 64 3.70 -23.80 14.37
CA GLU A 64 4.18 -24.05 15.74
C GLU A 64 3.56 -23.08 16.78
N ASN A 65 2.92 -21.98 16.34
CA ASN A 65 2.39 -20.94 17.23
C ASN A 65 0.96 -20.50 16.83
N GLU A 66 -0.03 -21.11 17.48
CA GLU A 66 -1.44 -20.81 17.22
C GLU A 66 -1.83 -19.36 17.53
N THR A 67 -1.22 -18.75 18.55
CA THR A 67 -1.47 -17.34 18.91
C THR A 67 -0.99 -16.41 17.81
N ALA A 68 0.21 -16.63 17.28
CA ALA A 68 0.76 -15.87 16.16
C ALA A 68 -0.14 -16.00 14.91
N THR A 69 -0.61 -17.20 14.61
CA THR A 69 -1.56 -17.46 13.52
C THR A 69 -2.86 -16.70 13.68
N ARG A 70 -3.44 -16.68 14.89
CA ARG A 70 -4.67 -15.93 15.17
C ARG A 70 -4.46 -14.42 15.06
N LEU A 71 -3.34 -13.91 15.57
CA LEU A 71 -2.98 -12.49 15.45
C LEU A 71 -2.84 -12.08 13.98
N LEU A 72 -2.12 -12.87 13.18
CA LEU A 72 -1.90 -12.59 11.77
C LEU A 72 -3.22 -12.62 10.97
N ARG A 73 -4.07 -13.63 11.19
CA ARG A 73 -5.38 -13.69 10.53
C ARG A 73 -6.28 -12.51 10.94
N ALA A 74 -6.29 -12.15 12.23
CA ALA A 74 -7.07 -11.01 12.71
C ALA A 74 -6.57 -9.68 12.14
N MET A 75 -5.26 -9.54 11.89
CA MET A 75 -4.68 -8.40 11.20
C MET A 75 -5.21 -8.31 9.75
N TYR A 76 -5.16 -9.41 9.00
CA TYR A 76 -5.63 -9.47 7.59
C TYR A 76 -7.14 -9.27 7.44
N PHE A 77 -7.96 -9.80 8.37
CA PHE A 77 -9.42 -9.59 8.35
C PHE A 77 -9.88 -8.31 9.04
N GLY A 78 -8.95 -7.57 9.67
CA GLY A 78 -9.24 -6.34 10.40
C GLY A 78 -8.67 -5.11 9.68
N PRO A 79 -7.61 -4.49 10.20
CA PRO A 79 -7.09 -3.25 9.65
C PRO A 79 -6.56 -3.39 8.21
N GLU A 80 -5.91 -4.51 7.85
CA GLU A 80 -5.36 -4.71 6.49
C GLU A 80 -6.44 -4.95 5.43
N LEU A 81 -7.69 -5.20 5.82
CA LEU A 81 -8.81 -5.19 4.88
C LEU A 81 -9.21 -3.76 4.50
N ILE A 82 -9.01 -2.81 5.40
CA ILE A 82 -9.49 -1.42 5.29
C ILE A 82 -8.37 -0.49 4.80
N PHE A 83 -7.16 -0.67 5.30
CA PHE A 83 -6.02 0.21 5.05
C PHE A 83 -5.70 0.39 3.55
N PRO A 84 -5.66 -0.67 2.72
CA PRO A 84 -5.31 -0.53 1.31
C PRO A 84 -6.32 0.32 0.54
N ALA A 85 -7.62 0.14 0.82
CA ALA A 85 -8.67 0.97 0.23
C ALA A 85 -8.54 2.44 0.62
N LEU A 86 -8.29 2.73 1.91
CA LEU A 86 -8.12 4.10 2.38
C LEU A 86 -6.89 4.76 1.77
N LEU A 87 -5.75 4.04 1.73
CA LEU A 87 -4.51 4.59 1.18
C LEU A 87 -4.59 4.75 -0.34
N THR A 88 -5.19 3.82 -1.08
CA THR A 88 -5.49 3.99 -2.51
C THR A 88 -6.36 5.21 -2.76
N ALA A 89 -7.43 5.39 -1.98
CA ALA A 89 -8.30 6.55 -2.10
C ALA A 89 -7.54 7.85 -1.79
N LEU A 90 -6.67 7.86 -0.78
CA LEU A 90 -5.86 9.02 -0.42
C LEU A 90 -4.90 9.40 -1.55
N LEU A 91 -4.13 8.45 -2.03
CA LEU A 91 -3.17 8.65 -3.13
C LEU A 91 -3.88 9.15 -4.39
N PHE A 92 -5.04 8.55 -4.73
CA PHE A 92 -5.84 8.98 -5.86
C PHE A 92 -6.36 10.42 -5.69
N LEU A 93 -6.94 10.77 -4.54
CA LEU A 93 -7.42 12.12 -4.27
C LEU A 93 -6.28 13.15 -4.29
N VAL A 94 -5.10 12.80 -3.77
CA VAL A 94 -3.89 13.63 -3.87
C VAL A 94 -3.55 13.90 -5.33
N PHE A 95 -3.55 12.88 -6.20
CA PHE A 95 -3.29 13.07 -7.62
C PHE A 95 -4.37 13.90 -8.33
N VAL A 96 -5.64 13.73 -7.99
CA VAL A 96 -6.73 14.54 -8.58
C VAL A 96 -6.62 15.99 -8.14
N LYS A 97 -6.34 16.24 -6.86
CA LYS A 97 -6.17 17.60 -6.30
C LYS A 97 -4.92 18.29 -6.86
N LEU A 98 -3.81 17.55 -6.99
CA LEU A 98 -2.57 18.06 -7.58
C LEU A 98 -2.68 18.29 -9.09
N GLY A 99 -3.61 17.60 -9.76
CA GLY A 99 -3.87 17.76 -11.19
C GLY A 99 -2.68 17.41 -12.09
N PRO A 100 -2.88 17.35 -13.41
CA PRO A 100 -1.76 17.28 -14.35
C PRO A 100 -1.08 18.64 -14.40
N VAL A 101 0.19 18.72 -13.97
CA VAL A 101 1.00 19.92 -14.21
C VAL A 101 1.26 20.00 -15.72
N GLY A 102 0.87 21.12 -16.33
CA GLY A 102 0.84 21.33 -17.79
C GLY A 102 2.18 21.15 -18.51
N SER A 103 3.30 21.16 -17.77
CA SER A 103 4.59 20.73 -18.29
C SER A 103 5.27 19.72 -17.36
N TRP A 104 5.72 18.61 -17.93
CA TRP A 104 6.62 17.67 -17.24
C TRP A 104 7.98 17.86 -17.89
N PHE A 105 8.94 18.46 -17.17
CA PHE A 105 10.23 18.90 -17.74
C PHE A 105 10.10 19.89 -18.93
N GLY A 106 9.18 20.86 -18.84
CA GLY A 106 9.02 21.86 -19.92
C GLY A 106 8.47 21.30 -21.24
N ARG A 107 7.99 20.04 -21.25
CA ARG A 107 7.32 19.40 -22.38
C ARG A 107 5.87 19.05 -22.03
N SER A 108 5.00 19.12 -23.03
CA SER A 108 3.62 18.64 -22.92
C SER A 108 3.63 17.14 -22.66
N LEU A 109 2.99 16.72 -21.56
CA LEU A 109 2.79 15.30 -21.26
C LEU A 109 1.89 14.66 -22.29
N HIS A 110 2.29 13.49 -22.79
CA HIS A 110 1.39 12.69 -23.62
C HIS A 110 0.16 12.27 -22.79
N PRO A 111 -1.08 12.40 -23.31
CA PRO A 111 -2.31 12.10 -22.55
C PRO A 111 -2.35 10.70 -21.94
N LEU A 112 -1.70 9.71 -22.56
CA LEU A 112 -1.60 8.36 -22.00
C LEU A 112 -0.78 8.29 -20.73
N VAL A 113 0.30 9.06 -20.63
CA VAL A 113 1.16 9.09 -19.44
C VAL A 113 0.42 9.74 -18.28
N ALA A 114 -0.34 10.81 -18.56
CA ALA A 114 -1.20 11.43 -17.56
C ALA A 114 -2.24 10.43 -17.01
N LYS A 115 -2.90 9.65 -17.88
CA LYS A 115 -3.84 8.59 -17.45
C LYS A 115 -3.15 7.49 -16.65
N ALA A 116 -1.95 7.06 -17.05
CA ALA A 116 -1.20 6.03 -16.34
C ALA A 116 -0.87 6.43 -14.90
N ILE A 117 -0.56 7.71 -14.65
CA ILE A 117 -0.30 8.23 -13.30
C ILE A 117 -1.53 8.04 -12.39
N TYR A 118 -2.74 8.32 -12.90
CA TYR A 118 -3.97 8.13 -12.13
C TYR A 118 -4.29 6.66 -11.84
N LEU A 119 -3.70 5.70 -12.56
CA LEU A 119 -3.85 4.27 -12.31
C LEU A 119 -2.90 3.72 -11.24
N LEU A 120 -1.79 4.41 -10.94
CA LEU A 120 -0.80 3.93 -9.97
C LEU A 120 -1.38 3.62 -8.57
N PRO A 121 -2.27 4.45 -7.98
CA PRO A 121 -2.87 4.14 -6.68
C PRO A 121 -3.66 2.83 -6.66
N PHE A 122 -4.24 2.44 -7.79
CA PHE A 122 -4.99 1.20 -7.92
C PHE A 122 -4.07 -0.01 -8.09
N ILE A 123 -2.94 0.15 -8.76
CA ILE A 123 -1.90 -0.89 -8.80
C ILE A 123 -1.41 -1.20 -7.39
N TYR A 124 -1.18 -0.17 -6.57
CA TYR A 124 -0.87 -0.33 -5.15
C TYR A 124 -1.96 -1.12 -4.42
N GLY A 125 -3.22 -0.67 -4.46
CA GLY A 125 -4.31 -1.31 -3.72
C GLY A 125 -4.57 -2.77 -4.14
N ILE A 126 -4.49 -3.06 -5.44
CA ILE A 126 -4.62 -4.43 -5.96
C ILE A 126 -3.45 -5.31 -5.50
N ALA A 127 -2.22 -4.79 -5.54
CA ALA A 127 -1.05 -5.54 -5.09
C ALA A 127 -1.12 -5.83 -3.59
N ASP A 128 -1.59 -4.88 -2.80
CA ASP A 128 -1.76 -5.01 -1.35
C ASP A 128 -2.84 -6.06 -0.99
N TYR A 129 -4.03 -5.96 -1.60
CA TYR A 129 -5.04 -7.03 -1.44
C TYR A 129 -4.56 -8.38 -1.97
N GLY A 130 -3.82 -8.40 -3.08
CA GLY A 130 -3.22 -9.62 -3.62
C GLY A 130 -2.22 -10.26 -2.67
N GLU A 131 -1.43 -9.44 -1.96
CA GLU A 131 -0.51 -9.87 -0.92
C GLU A 131 -1.27 -10.46 0.27
N ASN A 132 -2.28 -9.76 0.80
CA ASN A 132 -3.11 -10.25 1.91
C ASN A 132 -3.80 -11.59 1.59
N ILE A 133 -4.37 -11.72 0.38
CA ILE A 133 -5.01 -12.96 -0.08
C ILE A 133 -3.95 -14.07 -0.22
N SER A 134 -2.80 -13.76 -0.82
CA SER A 134 -1.71 -14.73 -0.97
C SER A 134 -1.17 -15.16 0.39
N SER A 135 -1.07 -14.27 1.37
CA SER A 135 -0.63 -14.58 2.74
C SER A 135 -1.61 -15.52 3.42
N LEU A 136 -2.92 -15.24 3.34
CA LEU A 136 -3.94 -16.12 3.90
C LEU A 136 -3.96 -17.52 3.28
N ILE A 137 -3.70 -17.64 1.98
CA ILE A 137 -3.61 -18.93 1.29
C ILE A 137 -2.29 -19.63 1.60
N ALA A 138 -1.18 -18.90 1.58
CA ALA A 138 0.15 -19.43 1.86
C ALA A 138 0.26 -19.96 3.29
N PHE A 139 -0.36 -19.30 4.26
CA PHE A 139 -0.38 -19.72 5.67
C PHE A 139 -1.59 -20.59 6.03
N GLY A 140 -2.23 -21.17 5.01
CA GLY A 140 -3.32 -22.13 5.15
C GLY A 140 -2.93 -23.52 4.63
N ASN A 141 -3.81 -24.50 4.89
CA ASN A 141 -3.61 -25.91 4.51
C ASN A 141 -4.33 -26.27 3.21
N GLY A 142 -4.05 -25.53 2.13
CA GLY A 142 -4.76 -25.64 0.84
C GLY A 142 -3.91 -26.20 -0.30
N ALA A 143 -4.57 -26.72 -1.34
CA ALA A 143 -3.90 -27.18 -2.56
C ALA A 143 -3.18 -26.04 -3.33
N SER A 144 -3.57 -24.79 -3.08
CA SER A 144 -2.99 -23.59 -3.70
C SER A 144 -1.85 -22.94 -2.90
N THR A 145 -1.45 -23.53 -1.76
CA THR A 145 -0.40 -22.97 -0.89
C THR A 145 0.90 -22.72 -1.64
N GLY A 146 1.36 -23.67 -2.47
CA GLY A 146 2.62 -23.51 -3.22
C GLY A 146 2.61 -22.33 -4.21
N LEU A 147 1.49 -22.12 -4.91
CA LEU A 147 1.33 -20.98 -5.83
C LEU A 147 1.28 -19.65 -5.06
N ALA A 148 0.60 -19.64 -3.91
CA ALA A 148 0.52 -18.45 -3.06
C ALA A 148 1.89 -18.08 -2.47
N THR A 149 2.68 -19.07 -2.01
CA THR A 149 4.06 -18.87 -1.55
C THR A 149 4.94 -18.24 -2.62
N TYR A 150 4.79 -18.66 -3.88
CA TYR A 150 5.50 -18.08 -5.01
C TYR A 150 5.05 -16.65 -5.35
N LEU A 151 3.74 -16.39 -5.34
CA LEU A 151 3.18 -15.07 -5.68
C LEU A 151 3.42 -14.02 -4.60
N LEU A 152 3.46 -14.42 -3.34
CA LEU A 152 3.49 -13.52 -2.20
C LEU A 152 4.63 -12.49 -2.29
N PRO A 153 5.91 -12.88 -2.50
CA PRO A 153 7.00 -11.90 -2.59
C PRO A 153 6.85 -10.93 -3.77
N TRP A 154 6.24 -11.39 -4.87
CA TRP A 154 5.97 -10.53 -6.03
C TRP A 154 4.91 -9.48 -5.74
N MET A 155 3.84 -9.86 -5.04
CA MET A 155 2.80 -8.92 -4.62
C MET A 155 3.37 -7.86 -3.66
N THR A 156 4.20 -8.27 -2.68
CA THR A 156 4.90 -7.34 -1.77
C THR A 156 5.79 -6.36 -2.52
N ARG A 157 6.58 -6.84 -3.49
CA ARG A 157 7.44 -5.97 -4.33
C ARG A 157 6.62 -4.99 -5.16
N LEU A 158 5.53 -5.45 -5.78
CA LEU A 158 4.65 -4.60 -6.58
C LEU A 158 3.96 -3.54 -5.72
N LYS A 159 3.49 -3.92 -4.52
CA LYS A 159 2.92 -3.01 -3.50
C LYS A 159 3.90 -1.89 -3.19
N PHE A 160 5.12 -2.21 -2.74
CA PHE A 160 6.09 -1.18 -2.36
C PHE A 160 6.63 -0.38 -3.53
N ALA A 161 6.85 -1.00 -4.70
CA ALA A 161 7.29 -0.28 -5.90
C ALA A 161 6.25 0.73 -6.35
N SER A 162 4.97 0.34 -6.45
CA SER A 162 3.88 1.24 -6.83
C SER A 162 3.67 2.35 -5.81
N LEU A 163 3.76 2.05 -4.51
CA LEU A 163 3.68 3.05 -3.44
C LEU A 163 4.84 4.06 -3.51
N ALA A 164 6.07 3.60 -3.73
CA ALA A 164 7.24 4.46 -3.88
C ALA A 164 7.09 5.40 -5.08
N VAL A 165 6.65 4.88 -6.23
CA VAL A 165 6.36 5.70 -7.42
C VAL A 165 5.25 6.71 -7.11
N CYS A 166 4.21 6.32 -6.38
CA CYS A 166 3.15 7.24 -5.98
C CYS A 166 3.68 8.43 -5.17
N PHE A 167 4.54 8.18 -4.17
CA PHE A 167 5.15 9.23 -3.36
C PHE A 167 6.09 10.13 -4.17
N ILE A 168 6.93 9.55 -5.03
CA ILE A 168 7.84 10.32 -5.90
C ILE A 168 7.04 11.26 -6.81
N VAL A 169 5.96 10.76 -7.43
CA VAL A 169 5.11 11.57 -8.31
C VAL A 169 4.38 12.64 -7.51
N ALA A 170 3.79 12.31 -6.35
CA ALA A 170 3.12 13.28 -5.48
C ALA A 170 4.08 14.41 -5.06
N ALA A 171 5.26 14.06 -4.53
CA ALA A 171 6.27 15.02 -4.10
C ALA A 171 6.68 15.94 -5.24
N ARG A 172 6.89 15.39 -6.43
CA ARG A 172 7.25 16.18 -7.62
C ARG A 172 6.16 17.16 -8.03
N LEU A 173 4.90 16.73 -8.02
CA LEU A 173 3.76 17.60 -8.34
C LEU A 173 3.60 18.73 -7.32
N VAL A 174 3.81 18.44 -6.02
CA VAL A 174 3.82 19.44 -4.95
C VAL A 174 4.95 20.46 -5.17
N ILE A 175 6.18 20.00 -5.40
CA ILE A 175 7.34 20.87 -5.65
C ILE A 175 7.11 21.74 -6.89
N ALA A 176 6.62 21.16 -7.98
CA ALA A 176 6.35 21.90 -9.22
C ALA A 176 5.32 23.02 -8.99
N ARG A 177 4.25 22.76 -8.24
CA ARG A 177 3.27 23.79 -7.88
C ARG A 177 3.85 24.88 -6.97
N TRP A 178 4.68 24.49 -6.02
CA TRP A 178 5.34 25.45 -5.14
C TRP A 178 6.31 26.37 -5.89
N LEU A 179 6.97 25.87 -6.93
CA LEU A 179 7.88 26.63 -7.80
C LEU A 179 7.17 27.43 -8.90
N SER A 180 5.88 27.21 -9.15
CA SER A 180 5.09 27.94 -10.16
C SER A 180 3.81 28.57 -9.57
N PRO A 181 3.92 29.54 -8.64
CA PRO A 181 2.77 30.06 -7.89
C PRO A 181 1.80 30.96 -8.68
N GLY A 182 1.92 31.10 -10.00
CA GLY A 182 1.39 32.24 -10.76
C GLY A 182 0.58 31.97 -12.04
N GLU A 183 0.15 30.74 -12.32
CA GLU A 183 -0.67 30.40 -13.51
C GLU A 183 -2.07 29.86 -13.14
N ASP A 184 -2.78 30.55 -12.24
CA ASP A 184 -4.20 30.28 -11.90
C ASP A 184 -5.17 31.32 -12.50
#